data_AF-A0A917S2I5-F1
#
_entry.id   AF-A0A917S2I5-F1
#
_cell.length_a   1.000
_cell.length_b   1.000
_cell.length_c   1.000
_cell.angle_alpha   90.00
_cell.angle_beta   90.00
_cell.angle_gamma   90.00
#
_symmetry.space_group_name_H-M   'P 1'
#
loop_
_entity.id
_entity.type
_entity.pdbx_description
1 polymer ?
#
loop_
_entity_poly.entity_id
_entity_poly.type
_entity_poly.pdbx_seq_one_letter_code
_entity_poly.pdbx_strand_id
1 'polypeptide(L)'
;MPRRVSLPGAAELFRATPATPTDPATAQDGTSEHHPSAAASPVSPTRRQSVRPVQASPESPDREPAAAVEPQTDGRQARGSGRVRHDEKITVYVSNDELLDLERARLMLRADHGMAVDRGRIVREALALAIGDLAARGVDSELVRRLSQP
;
A
#
# COMPACT_ATOMS: atom_id res chain seq x y z
N MET A 1 39.58 28.71 -20.63
CA MET A 1 38.39 27.92 -21.04
C MET A 1 37.41 27.82 -19.88
N PRO A 2 36.09 27.85 -20.17
CA PRO A 2 35.06 28.35 -19.26
C PRO A 2 34.81 27.44 -18.05
N ARG A 3 34.53 28.04 -16.89
CA ARG A 3 34.15 27.32 -15.66
C ARG A 3 32.72 26.80 -15.82
N ARG A 4 32.52 25.48 -15.67
CA ARG A 4 31.18 24.89 -15.60
C ARG A 4 30.56 25.20 -14.25
N VAL A 5 29.37 25.80 -14.28
CA VAL A 5 28.53 25.98 -13.10
C VAL A 5 27.93 24.62 -12.73
N SER A 6 28.15 24.18 -11.49
CA SER A 6 27.52 22.96 -10.96
C SER A 6 26.11 23.30 -10.47
N LEU A 7 25.12 22.52 -10.90
CA LEU A 7 23.76 22.58 -10.36
C LEU A 7 23.73 21.84 -9.01
N PRO A 8 22.84 22.24 -8.08
CA PRO A 8 22.66 21.54 -6.81
C PRO A 8 22.22 20.09 -7.05
N GLY A 9 22.80 19.16 -6.29
CA GLY A 9 22.48 17.75 -6.36
C GLY A 9 21.10 17.44 -5.74
N ALA A 10 20.53 16.29 -6.11
CA ALA A 10 19.24 15.82 -5.58
C ALA A 10 19.18 15.77 -4.04
N ALA A 11 20.33 15.63 -3.36
CA ALA A 11 20.44 15.66 -1.91
C ALA A 11 20.01 16.99 -1.27
N GLU A 12 20.05 18.12 -2.00
CA GLU A 12 19.59 19.42 -1.50
C GLU A 12 18.08 19.63 -1.69
N LEU A 13 17.48 18.98 -2.68
CA LEU A 13 16.04 19.08 -2.97
C LEU A 13 15.16 18.36 -1.95
N PHE A 14 15.72 17.38 -1.22
CA PHE A 14 14.99 16.52 -0.29
C PHE A 14 15.43 16.69 1.17
N ARG A 15 16.07 17.82 1.51
CA ARG A 15 16.42 18.12 2.90
C ARG A 15 15.20 18.67 3.64
N ALA A 16 14.66 17.88 4.56
CA ALA A 16 13.69 18.36 5.53
C ALA A 16 14.36 19.35 6.50
N THR A 17 13.87 20.58 6.55
CA THR A 17 14.32 21.58 7.54
C THR A 17 13.92 21.10 8.95
N PRO A 18 14.86 20.95 9.90
CA PRO A 18 14.48 20.73 11.29
C PRO A 18 13.78 21.99 11.82
N ALA A 19 12.59 21.83 12.39
CA ALA A 19 11.96 22.89 13.18
C ALA A 19 12.78 23.10 14.45
N THR A 20 13.43 24.26 14.57
CA THR A 20 14.02 24.72 15.83
C THR A 20 12.91 25.18 16.77
N PRO A 21 12.82 24.64 18.00
CA PRO A 21 12.03 25.24 19.07
C PRO A 21 12.84 26.35 19.78
N THR A 22 12.20 27.02 20.76
CA THR A 22 12.67 28.10 21.68
C THR A 22 12.65 29.55 21.13
N ASP A 23 12.10 30.58 21.79
CA ASP A 23 11.75 30.78 23.23
C ASP A 23 10.72 31.96 23.43
N PRO A 24 10.45 32.54 24.64
CA PRO A 24 9.10 32.68 25.24
C PRO A 24 8.61 34.15 25.39
N ALA A 25 7.50 34.35 26.10
CA ALA A 25 6.75 35.59 26.42
C ALA A 25 5.66 35.93 25.38
N THR A 26 4.38 36.10 25.71
CA THR A 26 3.81 36.77 26.88
C THR A 26 2.36 36.30 27.07
N ALA A 27 1.92 36.27 28.33
CA ALA A 27 0.57 36.06 28.86
C ALA A 27 -0.62 36.36 27.93
N GLN A 28 -1.68 35.53 27.97
CA GLN A 28 -2.86 35.74 28.83
C GLN A 28 -3.96 34.69 28.52
N ASP A 29 -4.44 34.07 29.59
CA ASP A 29 -5.83 33.82 29.99
C ASP A 29 -6.92 33.46 28.95
N GLY A 30 -7.75 32.50 29.34
CA GLY A 30 -9.16 32.49 28.94
C GLY A 30 -9.61 31.44 27.92
N THR A 31 -10.33 30.46 28.45
CA THR A 31 -11.65 30.00 27.94
C THR A 31 -11.77 29.41 26.53
N SER A 32 -12.18 28.13 26.54
CA SER A 32 -13.36 27.63 25.82
C SER A 32 -13.25 27.20 24.34
N GLU A 33 -13.81 26.00 24.14
CA GLU A 33 -14.63 25.57 23.00
C GLU A 33 -13.96 24.83 21.84
N HIS A 34 -14.10 23.50 21.94
CA HIS A 34 -14.45 22.60 20.83
C HIS A 34 -15.54 23.21 19.93
N HIS A 35 -15.38 23.10 18.61
CA HIS A 35 -16.38 22.51 17.70
C HIS A 35 -15.76 22.21 16.31
N PRO A 36 -16.34 21.27 15.52
CA PRO A 36 -15.66 20.45 14.53
C PRO A 36 -15.88 20.94 13.09
N SER A 37 -15.06 20.49 12.13
CA SER A 37 -15.31 20.75 10.70
C SER A 37 -15.11 19.50 9.83
N ALA A 38 -16.26 18.85 9.62
CA ALA A 38 -16.79 18.29 8.39
C ALA A 38 -15.86 17.70 7.30
N ALA A 39 -16.08 16.39 7.08
CA ALA A 39 -16.43 15.75 5.82
C ALA A 39 -15.57 16.00 4.56
N ALA A 40 -14.85 14.96 4.13
CA ALA A 40 -14.54 14.74 2.73
C ALA A 40 -14.74 13.26 2.35
N SER A 41 -15.76 13.00 1.54
CA SER A 41 -16.06 11.71 0.92
C SER A 41 -15.08 11.40 -0.24
N PRO A 42 -14.90 10.12 -0.61
CA PRO A 42 -13.80 9.66 -1.45
C PRO A 42 -14.09 9.81 -2.95
N VAL A 43 -13.06 10.17 -3.72
CA VAL A 43 -13.08 10.17 -5.19
C VAL A 43 -12.73 8.79 -5.76
N SER A 44 -13.62 8.23 -6.56
CA SER A 44 -13.40 6.99 -7.34
C SER A 44 -12.62 7.28 -8.64
N PRO A 45 -11.71 6.41 -9.09
CA PRO A 45 -10.96 6.63 -10.33
C PRO A 45 -11.74 6.12 -11.56
N THR A 46 -12.18 7.05 -12.41
CA THR A 46 -12.74 6.72 -13.73
C THR A 46 -11.63 6.37 -14.73
N ARG A 47 -11.60 5.07 -15.04
CA ARG A 47 -11.19 4.39 -16.28
C ARG A 47 -10.90 5.33 -17.48
N ARG A 48 -9.63 5.49 -17.83
CA ARG A 48 -9.22 6.09 -19.11
C ARG A 48 -9.58 5.15 -20.27
N GLN A 49 -10.50 5.60 -21.11
CA GLN A 49 -10.83 4.95 -22.37
C GLN A 49 -9.68 5.12 -23.37
N SER A 50 -9.27 3.98 -23.91
CA SER A 50 -8.44 3.79 -25.10
C SER A 50 -9.20 4.19 -26.35
N VAL A 51 -8.66 5.15 -27.11
CA VAL A 51 -9.05 5.40 -28.51
C VAL A 51 -7.88 5.05 -29.44
N ARG A 52 -8.21 4.24 -30.45
CA ARG A 52 -7.32 3.65 -31.47
C ARG A 52 -6.75 4.72 -32.41
N PRO A 53 -5.52 4.57 -32.93
CA PRO A 53 -5.13 5.20 -34.19
C PRO A 53 -5.51 4.31 -35.38
N VAL A 54 -6.02 4.94 -36.43
CA VAL A 54 -6.35 4.36 -37.74
C VAL A 54 -5.10 4.34 -38.63
N GLN A 55 -5.02 3.31 -39.48
CA GLN A 55 -3.93 2.95 -40.40
C GLN A 55 -3.63 4.00 -41.49
N ALA A 56 -2.36 4.02 -41.92
CA ALA A 56 -1.98 4.13 -43.34
C ALA A 56 -0.59 3.50 -43.58
N SER A 57 -0.54 2.50 -44.46
CA SER A 57 0.64 2.00 -45.22
C SER A 57 0.33 2.25 -46.71
N PRO A 58 1.29 2.40 -47.66
CA PRO A 58 2.38 1.46 -48.04
C PRO A 58 3.75 2.19 -48.22
N GLU A 59 4.93 1.63 -48.49
CA GLU A 59 5.39 0.66 -49.51
C GLU A 59 6.86 0.23 -49.17
N SER A 60 7.26 -0.99 -49.57
CA SER A 60 8.53 -1.73 -49.28
C SER A 60 9.68 -1.39 -50.30
N PRO A 61 10.91 -2.00 -50.33
CA PRO A 61 11.43 -3.23 -49.71
C PRO A 61 12.92 -3.23 -49.22
N ASP A 62 13.38 -4.44 -48.84
CA ASP A 62 14.77 -4.91 -48.58
C ASP A 62 15.42 -4.68 -47.19
N ARG A 63 15.39 -5.73 -46.34
CA ARG A 63 16.58 -6.51 -45.90
C ARG A 63 16.24 -7.53 -44.79
N GLU A 64 16.45 -8.81 -45.08
CA GLU A 64 16.43 -9.96 -44.16
C GLU A 64 17.87 -10.29 -43.68
N PRO A 65 18.09 -11.20 -42.70
CA PRO A 65 17.81 -11.09 -41.26
C PRO A 65 19.11 -11.07 -40.43
N ALA A 66 19.16 -10.31 -39.33
CA ALA A 66 20.27 -10.36 -38.38
C ALA A 66 19.78 -10.93 -37.04
N ALA A 67 20.23 -12.16 -36.77
CA ALA A 67 20.46 -12.77 -35.46
C ALA A 67 19.42 -12.50 -34.35
N ALA A 68 18.49 -13.45 -34.23
CA ALA A 68 17.75 -13.67 -32.99
C ALA A 68 18.75 -14.03 -31.86
N VAL A 69 18.93 -13.11 -30.92
CA VAL A 69 19.40 -13.42 -29.57
C VAL A 69 18.28 -12.98 -28.64
N GLU A 70 17.36 -13.89 -28.36
CA GLU A 70 16.37 -13.68 -27.31
C GLU A 70 17.11 -13.66 -25.97
N PRO A 71 17.01 -12.59 -25.16
CA PRO A 71 17.38 -12.69 -23.76
C PRO A 71 16.35 -13.63 -23.12
N GLN A 72 16.82 -14.85 -22.83
CA GLN A 72 16.10 -15.86 -22.09
C GLN A 72 15.49 -15.22 -20.85
N THR A 73 14.17 -15.14 -20.88
CA THR A 73 13.34 -14.64 -19.79
C THR A 73 13.34 -15.69 -18.70
N ASP A 74 14.36 -15.71 -17.84
CA ASP A 74 14.24 -16.26 -16.50
C ASP A 74 13.43 -15.29 -15.63
N GLY A 75 12.22 -15.01 -16.10
CA GLY A 75 11.12 -14.60 -15.27
C GLY A 75 10.87 -15.76 -14.33
N ARG A 76 11.55 -15.74 -13.19
CA ARG A 76 11.18 -16.49 -12.00
C ARG A 76 9.73 -16.12 -11.77
N GLN A 77 8.82 -16.93 -12.31
CA GLN A 77 7.39 -16.79 -12.14
C GLN A 77 7.17 -17.03 -10.66
N ALA A 78 7.31 -15.95 -9.87
CA ALA A 78 6.88 -15.90 -8.50
C ALA A 78 5.41 -16.27 -8.59
N ARG A 79 5.12 -17.54 -8.28
CA ARG A 79 3.79 -18.14 -8.36
C ARG A 79 2.84 -17.19 -7.65
N GLY A 80 2.14 -16.37 -8.43
CA GLY A 80 1.32 -15.29 -7.93
C GLY A 80 0.15 -15.94 -7.24
N SER A 81 0.27 -16.19 -5.94
CA SER A 81 -0.73 -16.92 -5.18
C SER A 81 -2.05 -16.15 -5.21
N GLY A 82 -3.03 -16.71 -5.91
CA GLY A 82 -4.45 -16.64 -5.58
C GLY A 82 -4.98 -15.27 -5.16
N ARG A 83 -4.91 -14.27 -6.05
CA ARG A 83 -5.66 -13.02 -5.85
C ARG A 83 -7.14 -13.27 -6.10
N VAL A 84 -7.84 -13.73 -5.07
CA VAL A 84 -9.30 -13.84 -5.02
C VAL A 84 -9.89 -12.43 -5.04
N ARG A 85 -10.87 -12.19 -5.91
CA ARG A 85 -11.62 -10.93 -5.95
C ARG A 85 -12.66 -10.94 -4.83
N HIS A 86 -12.73 -9.84 -4.07
CA HIS A 86 -13.77 -9.58 -3.09
C HIS A 86 -14.54 -8.34 -3.56
N ASP A 87 -15.86 -8.48 -3.64
CA ASP A 87 -16.73 -7.42 -4.16
C ASP A 87 -17.12 -6.41 -3.06
N GLU A 88 -17.09 -6.86 -1.80
CA GLU A 88 -17.37 -6.06 -0.61
C GLU A 88 -16.08 -5.68 0.13
N LYS A 89 -16.09 -4.49 0.75
CA LYS A 89 -14.96 -3.96 1.51
C LYS A 89 -15.41 -3.42 2.86
N ILE A 90 -14.68 -3.79 3.90
CA ILE A 90 -14.69 -3.14 5.22
C ILE A 90 -13.42 -2.30 5.39
N THR A 91 -13.50 -1.19 6.11
CA THR A 91 -12.34 -0.36 6.47
C THR A 91 -12.13 -0.43 7.96
N VAL A 92 -10.90 -0.71 8.40
CA VAL A 92 -10.55 -0.83 9.82
C VAL A 92 -9.42 0.13 10.12
N TYR A 93 -9.54 0.88 11.20
CA TYR A 93 -8.46 1.69 11.75
C TYR A 93 -7.68 0.83 12.74
N VAL A 94 -6.35 0.87 12.63
CA VAL A 94 -5.43 0.15 13.51
C VAL A 94 -4.41 1.15 14.05
N SER A 95 -3.90 0.86 15.23
CA SER A 95 -2.76 1.57 15.80
C SER A 95 -1.48 1.34 14.98
N ASN A 96 -0.45 2.14 15.24
CA ASN A 96 0.86 1.97 14.60
C ASN A 96 1.48 0.61 14.97
N ASP A 97 1.41 0.22 16.24
CA ASP A 97 1.98 -1.03 16.73
C ASP A 97 1.31 -2.25 16.07
N GLU A 98 -0.02 -2.25 15.94
CA GLU A 98 -0.76 -3.30 15.24
C GLU A 98 -0.40 -3.38 13.75
N LEU A 99 -0.20 -2.23 13.09
CA LEU A 99 0.25 -2.21 11.70
C LEU A 99 1.66 -2.79 11.57
N LEU A 100 2.57 -2.45 12.49
CA LEU A 100 3.93 -3.00 12.51
C LEU A 100 3.93 -4.50 12.76
N ASP A 101 3.10 -4.99 13.67
CA ASP A 101 2.95 -6.44 13.94
C ASP A 101 2.43 -7.19 12.72
N LEU A 102 1.46 -6.63 12.00
CA LEU A 102 0.96 -7.22 10.75
C LEU A 102 2.06 -7.29 9.67
N GLU A 103 2.91 -6.26 9.58
CA GLU A 103 4.02 -6.24 8.63
C GLU A 103 5.14 -7.21 9.00
N ARG A 104 5.43 -7.35 10.30
CA ARG A 104 6.36 -8.37 10.81
C ARG A 104 5.85 -9.77 10.47
N ALA A 105 4.59 -10.06 10.75
CA ALA A 105 3.97 -11.34 10.41
C ALA A 105 4.04 -11.64 8.91
N ARG A 106 3.77 -10.64 8.05
CA ARG A 106 3.89 -10.77 6.60
C ARG A 106 5.31 -11.11 6.14
N LEU A 107 6.33 -10.53 6.77
CA LEU A 107 7.73 -10.85 6.47
C LEU A 107 8.12 -12.24 6.96
N MET A 108 7.68 -12.65 8.16
CA MET A 108 7.91 -14.00 8.68
C MET A 108 7.30 -15.07 7.78
N LEU A 109 6.04 -14.90 7.34
CA LEU A 109 5.39 -15.82 6.40
C LEU A 109 6.18 -15.98 5.09
N ARG A 110 6.82 -14.91 4.62
CA ARG A 110 7.68 -14.97 3.43
C ARG A 110 9.02 -15.64 3.72
N ALA A 111 9.65 -15.34 4.85
CA ALA A 111 10.97 -15.86 5.19
C ALA A 111 10.91 -17.37 5.51
N ASP A 112 9.97 -17.76 6.37
CA ASP A 112 9.93 -19.10 6.95
C ASP A 112 9.13 -20.08 6.08
N HIS A 113 8.10 -19.57 5.37
CA HIS A 113 7.19 -20.42 4.59
C HIS A 113 7.20 -20.10 3.08
N GLY A 114 8.00 -19.14 2.62
CA GLY A 114 8.03 -18.73 1.22
C GLY A 114 6.72 -18.10 0.72
N MET A 115 5.81 -17.72 1.63
CA MET A 115 4.47 -17.26 1.29
C MET A 115 4.44 -15.75 1.09
N ALA A 116 4.24 -15.34 -0.17
CA ALA A 116 4.02 -13.95 -0.53
C ALA A 116 2.54 -13.58 -0.37
N VAL A 117 2.14 -13.12 0.82
CA VAL A 117 0.77 -12.67 1.11
C VAL A 117 0.69 -11.16 1.32
N ASP A 118 -0.50 -10.60 1.08
CA ASP A 118 -0.81 -9.22 1.41
C ASP A 118 -1.52 -9.11 2.77
N ARG A 119 -1.61 -7.88 3.29
CA ARG A 119 -2.28 -7.57 4.56
C ARG A 119 -3.73 -8.04 4.58
N GLY A 120 -4.46 -7.78 3.48
CA GLY A 120 -5.88 -8.11 3.37
C GLY A 120 -6.15 -9.61 3.42
N ARG A 121 -5.24 -10.44 2.90
CA ARG A 121 -5.33 -11.90 2.99
C ARG A 121 -5.10 -12.37 4.42
N ILE A 122 -4.10 -11.85 5.13
CA ILE A 122 -3.86 -12.19 6.54
C ILE A 122 -5.10 -11.86 7.39
N VAL A 123 -5.66 -10.66 7.23
CA VAL A 123 -6.86 -10.22 7.97
C VAL A 123 -8.07 -11.10 7.64
N ARG A 124 -8.27 -11.46 6.36
CA ARG A 124 -9.36 -12.36 5.96
C ARG A 124 -9.24 -13.75 6.56
N GLU A 125 -8.04 -14.35 6.58
CA GLU A 125 -7.83 -15.65 7.21
C GLU A 125 -8.05 -15.59 8.73
N ALA A 126 -7.55 -14.55 9.40
CA ALA A 126 -7.79 -14.35 10.83
C ALA A 126 -9.29 -14.20 11.14
N LEU A 127 -10.02 -13.46 10.31
CA LEU A 127 -11.47 -13.31 10.44
C LEU A 127 -12.20 -14.65 10.21
N ALA A 128 -11.81 -15.43 9.21
CA ALA A 128 -12.38 -16.75 8.95
C ALA A 128 -12.16 -17.71 10.13
N LEU A 129 -10.97 -17.70 10.74
CA LEU A 129 -10.67 -18.46 11.96
C LEU A 129 -11.56 -18.01 13.13
N ALA A 130 -11.73 -16.71 13.35
CA ALA A 130 -12.55 -16.18 14.44
C ALA A 130 -14.05 -16.52 14.26
N ILE A 131 -14.57 -16.40 13.04
CA ILE A 131 -15.96 -16.76 12.72
C ILE A 131 -16.17 -18.27 12.81
N GLY A 132 -15.22 -19.07 12.30
CA GLY A 132 -15.26 -20.52 12.43
C GLY A 132 -15.24 -20.96 13.89
N ASP A 133 -14.47 -20.28 14.71
CA ASP A 133 -14.41 -20.53 16.15
C ASP A 133 -15.74 -20.26 16.85
N LEU A 134 -16.35 -19.10 16.55
CA LEU A 134 -17.65 -18.73 17.06
C LEU A 134 -18.73 -19.72 16.61
N ALA A 135 -18.70 -20.18 15.36
CA ALA A 135 -19.65 -21.15 14.85
C ALA A 135 -19.52 -22.52 15.54
N ALA A 136 -18.29 -22.95 15.86
CA ALA A 136 -18.03 -24.24 16.48
C ALA A 136 -18.30 -24.26 17.99
N ARG A 137 -17.99 -23.17 18.71
CA ARG A 137 -18.02 -23.10 20.18
C ARG A 137 -19.10 -22.18 20.76
N GLY A 138 -19.69 -21.32 19.95
CA GLY A 138 -20.71 -20.36 20.38
C GLY A 138 -20.18 -19.43 21.48
N VAL A 139 -20.86 -19.44 22.63
CA VAL A 139 -20.56 -18.57 23.78
C VAL A 139 -19.18 -18.82 24.39
N ASP A 140 -18.63 -20.01 24.20
CA ASP A 140 -17.31 -20.40 24.73
C ASP A 140 -16.15 -20.04 23.77
N SER A 141 -16.44 -19.34 22.67
CA SER A 141 -15.42 -18.93 21.70
C SER A 141 -14.48 -17.85 22.23
N GLU A 142 -13.26 -17.83 21.70
CA GLU A 142 -12.26 -16.84 22.11
C GLU A 142 -12.71 -15.40 21.78
N LEU A 143 -13.45 -15.26 20.67
CA LEU A 143 -14.00 -13.99 20.23
C LEU A 143 -14.98 -13.42 21.26
N VAL A 144 -15.93 -14.22 21.76
CA VAL A 144 -16.88 -13.79 22.80
C VAL A 144 -16.15 -13.43 24.09
N ARG A 145 -15.18 -14.25 24.49
CA ARG A 145 -14.38 -14.02 25.70
C ARG A 145 -13.64 -12.68 25.67
N ARG A 146 -13.02 -12.32 24.54
CA ARG A 146 -12.29 -11.06 24.38
C ARG A 146 -13.20 -9.84 24.30
N LEU A 147 -14.32 -9.95 23.60
CA LEU A 147 -15.28 -8.84 23.46
C LEU A 147 -16.12 -8.59 24.72
N SER A 148 -16.18 -9.57 25.64
CA SER A 148 -16.87 -9.41 26.93
C SER A 148 -15.96 -8.81 28.02
N GLN A 149 -14.65 -8.71 27.77
CA GLN A 149 -13.72 -8.06 28.68
C GLN A 149 -13.69 -6.56 28.35
N PRO A 150 -13.87 -5.68 29.35
CA PRO A 150 -13.89 -4.23 29.15
C PRO A 150 -12.51 -3.65 28.81
#